data_AF-A0A0M0BYK1-F1
#
_entry.id   AF-A0A0M0BYK1-F1
#
_cell.length_a   1.000
_cell.length_b   1.000
_cell.length_c   1.000
_cell.angle_alpha   90.00
_cell.angle_beta   90.00
_cell.angle_gamma   90.00
#
_symmetry.space_group_name_H-M   'P 1'
#
loop_
_entity.id
_entity.type
_entity.pdbx_description
1 polymer ?
#
loop_
_entity_poly.entity_id
_entity_poly.type
_entity_poly.pdbx_seq_one_letter_code
_entity_poly.pdbx_strand_id
1 'polypeptide(L)'
;MTEKGNEIRRRLPRLVMNLIMVVIIWLMSVFIPPTLDSVIIPGLEIQASFLVWILMIILMSIFLIRVLSDALILGDIFTDAFVRKMGIKEGRTPKRAAREVVYIIIIVLVITAINPLLSRIENYGLYLAAIATYIGLGLVIVFIYDIGRILYTLIENKADSIAEQMTKKSRKNEKEG
;
A
#
# COMPACT_ATOMS: atom_id res chain seq x y z
N MET A 1 9.07 -29.68 -1.01
CA MET A 1 8.49 -28.44 -1.59
C MET A 1 7.91 -27.62 -0.44
N THR A 2 8.40 -26.40 -0.23
CA THR A 2 8.11 -25.58 0.95
C THR A 2 6.67 -25.05 0.94
N GLU A 3 5.94 -25.20 2.04
CA GLU A 3 4.54 -24.72 2.22
C GLU A 3 4.30 -23.29 1.67
N LYS A 4 5.25 -22.38 1.94
CA LYS A 4 5.21 -20.99 1.47
C LYS A 4 5.04 -20.84 -0.05
N GLY A 5 5.63 -21.74 -0.86
CA GLY A 5 5.54 -21.66 -2.32
C GLY A 5 4.15 -21.97 -2.86
N ASN A 6 3.43 -22.92 -2.23
CA ASN A 6 2.04 -23.22 -2.58
C ASN A 6 1.09 -22.10 -2.14
N GLU A 7 1.41 -21.42 -1.04
CA GLU A 7 0.65 -20.28 -0.56
C GLU A 7 0.75 -19.07 -1.50
N ILE A 8 1.96 -18.73 -1.98
CA ILE A 8 2.17 -17.70 -3.02
C ILE A 8 1.36 -18.05 -4.27
N ARG A 9 1.49 -19.27 -4.80
CA ARG A 9 0.84 -19.68 -6.06
C ARG A 9 -0.69 -19.62 -6.00
N ARG A 10 -1.28 -19.74 -4.81
CA ARG A 10 -2.73 -19.58 -4.59
C ARG A 10 -3.16 -18.14 -4.36
N ARG A 11 -2.34 -17.34 -3.65
CA ARG A 11 -2.68 -15.96 -3.26
C ARG A 11 -2.37 -14.94 -4.36
N LEU A 12 -1.31 -15.13 -5.13
CA LEU A 12 -0.89 -14.18 -6.17
C LEU A 12 -1.95 -14.00 -7.28
N PRO A 13 -2.55 -15.06 -7.84
CA PRO A 13 -3.65 -14.92 -8.80
C PRO A 13 -4.87 -14.23 -8.19
N ARG A 14 -5.17 -14.52 -6.91
CA ARG A 14 -6.28 -13.91 -6.18
C ARG A 14 -6.06 -12.41 -5.95
N LEU A 15 -4.84 -12.01 -5.58
CA LEU A 15 -4.45 -10.61 -5.44
C LEU A 15 -4.60 -9.88 -6.77
N VAL A 16 -4.06 -10.45 -7.86
CA VAL A 16 -4.17 -9.86 -9.20
C VAL A 16 -5.63 -9.73 -9.63
N MET A 17 -6.45 -10.76 -9.42
CA MET A 17 -7.87 -10.71 -9.76
C MET A 17 -8.62 -9.64 -8.96
N ASN A 18 -8.39 -9.58 -7.63
CA ASN A 18 -9.01 -8.55 -6.79
C ASN A 18 -8.53 -7.15 -7.20
N LEU A 19 -7.26 -6.98 -7.58
CA LEU A 19 -6.71 -5.71 -8.05
C LEU A 19 -7.35 -5.27 -9.37
N ILE A 20 -7.50 -6.19 -10.33
CA ILE A 20 -8.23 -5.96 -11.58
C ILE A 20 -9.66 -5.53 -11.28
N MET A 21 -10.35 -6.20 -10.35
CA MET A 21 -11.71 -5.82 -9.95
C MET A 21 -11.75 -4.41 -9.34
N VAL A 22 -10.80 -4.04 -8.47
CA VAL A 22 -10.69 -2.67 -7.95
C VAL A 22 -10.55 -1.66 -9.08
N VAL A 23 -9.68 -1.93 -10.07
CA VAL A 23 -9.47 -1.04 -11.22
C VAL A 23 -10.74 -0.92 -12.08
N ILE A 24 -11.42 -2.04 -12.35
CA ILE A 24 -12.67 -2.04 -13.11
C ILE A 24 -13.73 -1.23 -12.36
N ILE A 25 -13.94 -1.48 -11.07
CA ILE A 25 -14.93 -0.76 -10.27
C ILE A 25 -14.56 0.74 -10.18
N TRP A 26 -13.28 1.07 -10.07
CA TRP A 26 -12.83 2.45 -10.08
C TRP A 26 -13.15 3.14 -11.41
N LEU A 27 -12.86 2.51 -12.55
CA LEU A 27 -13.26 3.01 -13.87
C LEU A 27 -14.78 3.22 -13.94
N MET A 28 -15.55 2.22 -13.53
CA MET A 28 -17.00 2.30 -13.48
C MET A 28 -17.49 3.44 -12.58
N SER A 29 -16.84 3.69 -11.44
CA SER A 29 -17.15 4.79 -10.52
C SER A 29 -16.84 6.17 -11.13
N VAL A 30 -15.88 6.26 -12.05
CA VAL A 30 -15.58 7.51 -12.76
C VAL A 30 -16.58 7.76 -13.88
N PHE A 31 -16.99 6.73 -14.61
CA PHE A 31 -17.80 6.90 -15.83
C PHE A 31 -19.31 6.78 -15.58
N ILE A 32 -19.78 5.94 -14.65
CA ILE A 32 -21.21 5.67 -14.48
C ILE A 32 -21.92 6.78 -13.71
N PRO A 33 -21.51 7.17 -12.48
CA PRO A 33 -22.26 8.14 -11.70
C PRO A 33 -22.55 9.46 -12.44
N PRO A 34 -21.61 10.07 -13.19
CA PRO A 34 -21.88 11.32 -13.92
C PRO A 34 -23.00 11.19 -14.96
N THR A 35 -23.21 10.01 -15.56
CA THR A 35 -24.29 9.80 -16.53
C THR A 35 -25.70 9.87 -15.91
N LEU A 36 -25.77 9.85 -14.58
CA LEU A 36 -27.01 9.86 -13.80
C LEU A 36 -27.24 11.20 -13.08
N ASP A 37 -26.40 12.22 -13.32
CA ASP A 37 -26.51 13.53 -12.65
C ASP A 37 -27.83 14.25 -12.99
N SER A 38 -28.43 13.97 -14.15
CA SER A 38 -29.72 14.54 -14.55
C SER A 38 -30.93 13.82 -13.94
N VAL A 39 -30.72 12.71 -13.22
CA VAL A 39 -31.80 11.88 -12.68
C VAL A 39 -31.95 12.15 -11.18
N ILE A 40 -33.06 12.77 -10.81
CA ILE A 40 -33.45 12.98 -9.42
C ILE A 40 -34.37 11.83 -9.00
N ILE A 41 -34.10 11.23 -7.84
CA ILE A 41 -34.94 10.15 -7.32
C ILE A 41 -36.19 10.76 -6.70
N PRO A 42 -37.39 10.49 -7.26
CA PRO A 42 -38.63 10.99 -6.69
C PRO A 42 -38.83 10.44 -5.27
N GLY A 43 -39.19 11.33 -4.32
CA GLY A 43 -39.43 11.00 -2.92
C GLY A 43 -38.23 11.18 -1.98
N LEU A 44 -37.00 11.26 -2.49
CA LEU A 44 -35.80 11.51 -1.69
C LEU A 44 -35.14 12.88 -1.97
N GLU A 45 -35.45 13.51 -3.11
CA GLU A 45 -34.80 14.76 -3.58
C GLU A 45 -33.26 14.67 -3.68
N ILE A 46 -32.72 13.44 -3.73
CA ILE A 46 -31.29 13.18 -3.87
C ILE A 46 -31.00 12.77 -5.33
N GLN A 47 -29.85 13.20 -5.84
CA GLN A 47 -29.34 12.81 -7.15
C GLN A 47 -29.03 11.31 -7.19
N ALA A 48 -29.50 10.60 -8.22
CA ALA A 48 -29.25 9.18 -8.39
C ALA A 48 -27.75 8.87 -8.50
N SER A 49 -26.97 9.80 -9.08
CA SER A 49 -25.50 9.70 -9.17
C SER A 49 -24.84 9.52 -7.80
N PHE A 50 -25.33 10.19 -6.76
CA PHE A 50 -24.77 10.08 -5.42
C PHE A 50 -24.96 8.68 -4.81
N LEU A 51 -26.15 8.08 -4.95
CA LEU A 51 -26.40 6.73 -4.44
C LEU A 51 -25.56 5.68 -5.17
N VAL A 52 -25.46 5.81 -6.50
CA VAL A 52 -24.63 4.91 -7.31
C VAL A 52 -23.16 5.06 -6.93
N TRP A 53 -22.69 6.29 -6.68
CA TRP A 53 -21.33 6.55 -6.25
C TRP A 53 -21.03 5.92 -4.87
N ILE A 54 -21.95 6.03 -3.89
CA ILE A 54 -21.84 5.32 -2.60
C ILE A 54 -21.76 3.81 -2.81
N LEU A 55 -22.63 3.24 -3.64
CA LEU A 55 -22.64 1.80 -3.92
C LEU A 55 -21.30 1.35 -4.53
N MET A 56 -20.76 2.11 -5.49
CA MET A 56 -19.46 1.82 -6.09
C MET A 56 -18.33 1.85 -5.06
N ILE A 57 -18.34 2.80 -4.12
CA ILE A 57 -17.37 2.86 -3.03
C ILE A 57 -17.46 1.64 -2.13
N ILE A 58 -18.67 1.21 -1.76
CA ILE A 58 -18.86 0.02 -0.92
C ILE A 58 -18.28 -1.21 -1.63
N LEU A 59 -18.62 -1.40 -2.90
CA LEU A 59 -18.10 -2.50 -3.71
C LEU A 59 -16.57 -2.45 -3.83
N MET A 60 -16.01 -1.28 -4.14
CA MET A 60 -14.57 -1.07 -4.25
C MET A 60 -13.87 -1.40 -2.93
N SER A 61 -14.43 -0.97 -1.81
CA SER A 61 -13.87 -1.20 -0.47
C SER A 61 -13.74 -2.69 -0.13
N ILE A 62 -14.72 -3.51 -0.51
CA ILE A 62 -14.67 -4.97 -0.29
C ILE A 62 -13.47 -5.60 -1.00
N PHE A 63 -13.25 -5.25 -2.28
CA PHE A 63 -12.11 -5.77 -3.03
C PHE A 63 -10.79 -5.20 -2.53
N LEU A 64 -10.77 -3.93 -2.14
CA LEU A 64 -9.60 -3.26 -1.63
C LEU A 64 -9.09 -3.88 -0.31
N ILE A 65 -10.00 -4.21 0.62
CA ILE A 65 -9.65 -4.93 1.87
C ILE A 65 -9.02 -6.29 1.54
N ARG A 66 -9.56 -7.01 0.53
CA ARG A 66 -8.98 -8.29 0.08
C ARG A 66 -7.60 -8.12 -0.53
N VAL A 67 -7.42 -7.14 -1.42
CA VAL A 67 -6.11 -6.82 -2.01
C VAL A 67 -5.10 -6.51 -0.91
N LEU A 68 -5.47 -5.66 0.06
CA LEU A 68 -4.60 -5.29 1.17
C LEU A 68 -4.19 -6.50 2.02
N SER A 69 -5.15 -7.37 2.36
CA SER A 69 -4.89 -8.57 3.14
C SER A 69 -3.97 -9.55 2.41
N ASP A 70 -4.22 -9.80 1.13
CA ASP A 70 -3.35 -10.67 0.33
C ASP A 70 -1.97 -10.03 0.11
N ALA A 71 -1.91 -8.71 -0.13
CA ALA A 71 -0.66 -7.97 -0.34
C ALA A 71 0.24 -7.98 0.90
N LEU A 72 -0.32 -7.86 2.10
CA LEU A 72 0.42 -7.97 3.36
C LEU A 72 1.15 -9.32 3.48
N ILE A 73 0.41 -10.41 3.23
CA ILE A 73 0.94 -11.77 3.37
C ILE A 73 1.99 -12.05 2.29
N LEU A 74 1.76 -11.60 1.05
CA LEU A 74 2.75 -11.69 -0.02
C LEU A 74 3.99 -10.81 0.27
N GLY A 75 3.81 -9.63 0.87
CA GLY A 75 4.88 -8.74 1.30
C GLY A 75 5.78 -9.38 2.36
N ASP A 76 5.20 -10.08 3.34
CA ASP A 76 5.95 -10.84 4.36
C ASP A 76 6.79 -11.95 3.74
N ILE A 77 6.24 -12.65 2.74
CA ILE A 77 6.97 -13.72 2.03
C ILE A 77 8.08 -13.14 1.14
N PHE A 78 7.82 -12.01 0.47
CA PHE A 78 8.80 -11.32 -0.36
C PHE A 78 9.96 -10.78 0.49
N THR A 79 9.66 -10.19 1.64
CA THR A 79 10.70 -9.75 2.58
C THR A 79 11.51 -10.93 3.13
N ASP A 80 10.89 -12.05 3.49
CA ASP A 80 11.62 -13.27 3.89
C ASP A 80 12.57 -13.77 2.78
N ALA A 81 12.09 -13.80 1.52
CA ALA A 81 12.90 -14.22 0.39
C ALA A 81 14.07 -13.25 0.13
N PHE A 82 13.83 -11.95 0.26
CA PHE A 82 14.84 -10.91 0.06
C PHE A 82 15.92 -10.96 1.15
N VAL A 83 15.54 -11.11 2.42
CA VAL A 83 16.45 -11.25 3.56
C VAL A 83 17.34 -12.47 3.40
N ARG A 84 16.74 -13.62 3.06
CA ARG A 84 17.48 -14.88 2.87
C ARG A 84 18.47 -14.80 1.71
N LYS A 85 18.11 -14.12 0.61
CA LYS A 85 19.00 -13.92 -0.55
C LYS A 85 20.13 -12.94 -0.26
N MET A 86 19.92 -11.97 0.63
CA MET A 86 20.91 -10.95 0.99
C MET A 86 21.88 -11.42 2.09
N GLY A 87 21.65 -12.57 2.72
CA GLY A 87 22.52 -13.13 3.78
C GLY A 87 22.50 -12.32 5.08
N ILE A 88 21.55 -11.39 5.22
CA ILE A 88 21.40 -10.53 6.40
C ILE A 88 20.79 -11.39 7.50
N LYS A 89 21.48 -11.50 8.66
CA LYS A 89 20.95 -12.18 9.85
C LYS A 89 19.55 -11.64 10.13
N GLU A 90 18.58 -12.55 10.24
CA GLU A 90 17.15 -12.28 10.43
C GLU A 90 16.90 -11.22 11.51
N GLY A 91 16.83 -9.94 11.09
CA GLY A 91 16.30 -8.86 11.89
C GLY A 91 14.81 -8.73 11.62
N ARG A 92 14.00 -8.45 12.63
CA ARG A 92 12.56 -8.11 12.50
C ARG A 92 12.27 -6.89 11.60
N THR A 93 13.32 -6.19 11.16
CA THR A 93 13.32 -4.89 10.49
C THR A 93 12.62 -4.84 9.11
N PRO A 94 12.80 -5.82 8.20
CA PRO A 94 12.24 -5.75 6.85
C PRO A 94 10.72 -5.96 6.83
N LYS A 95 10.21 -6.88 7.65
CA LYS A 95 8.75 -7.11 7.81
C LYS A 95 8.04 -5.88 8.35
N ARG A 96 8.70 -5.13 9.24
CA ARG A 96 8.18 -3.86 9.75
C ARG A 96 8.03 -2.84 8.61
N ALA A 97 9.07 -2.63 7.80
CA ALA A 97 9.02 -1.69 6.69
C ALA A 97 7.90 -2.01 5.66
N ALA A 98 7.69 -3.29 5.32
CA ALA A 98 6.60 -3.69 4.44
C ALA A 98 5.21 -3.33 5.02
N ARG A 99 5.05 -3.47 6.33
CA ARG A 99 3.83 -3.06 7.03
C ARG A 99 3.63 -1.55 7.03
N GLU A 100 4.70 -0.77 7.22
CA GLU A 100 4.65 0.70 7.14
C GLU A 100 4.15 1.17 5.75
N VAL A 101 4.60 0.52 4.67
CA VAL A 101 4.10 0.81 3.31
C VAL A 101 2.60 0.55 3.19
N VAL A 102 2.11 -0.56 3.75
CA VAL A 102 0.67 -0.85 3.73
C VAL A 102 -0.12 0.18 4.55
N TYR A 103 0.40 0.65 5.68
CA TYR A 103 -0.24 1.73 6.43
C TYR A 103 -0.31 3.03 5.64
N ILE A 104 0.73 3.40 4.89
CA ILE A 104 0.68 4.55 3.96
C ILE A 104 -0.47 4.37 2.97
N ILE A 105 -0.57 3.19 2.34
CA ILE A 105 -1.64 2.92 1.36
C ILE A 105 -3.02 3.05 2.03
N ILE A 106 -3.21 2.46 3.22
CA ILE A 106 -4.47 2.55 3.96
C ILE A 106 -4.81 4.02 4.27
N ILE A 107 -3.86 4.81 4.77
CA ILE A 107 -4.08 6.23 5.09
C ILE A 107 -4.53 6.99 3.84
N VAL A 108 -3.83 6.83 2.72
CA VAL A 108 -4.18 7.50 1.46
C VAL A 108 -5.58 7.12 1.00
N LEU A 109 -5.93 5.84 1.07
CA LEU A 109 -7.25 5.34 0.68
C LEU A 109 -8.36 5.90 1.57
N VAL A 110 -8.17 5.89 2.89
CA VAL A 110 -9.14 6.40 3.87
C VAL A 110 -9.38 7.89 3.65
N ILE A 111 -8.31 8.69 3.52
CA ILE A 111 -8.42 10.12 3.26
C ILE A 111 -9.16 10.35 1.93
N THR A 112 -8.79 9.64 0.87
CA THR A 112 -9.42 9.79 -0.46
C THR A 112 -10.90 9.44 -0.44
N ALA A 113 -11.30 8.40 0.30
CA ALA A 113 -12.70 7.99 0.41
C ALA A 113 -13.54 8.98 1.23
N ILE A 114 -12.96 9.56 2.29
CA ILE A 114 -13.66 10.47 3.20
C ILE A 114 -13.72 11.90 2.66
N ASN A 115 -12.71 12.35 1.91
CA ASN A 115 -12.61 13.72 1.38
C ASN A 115 -13.88 14.24 0.68
N PRO A 116 -14.47 13.52 -0.31
CA PRO A 116 -15.71 13.93 -0.98
C PRO A 116 -16.94 13.95 -0.07
N LEU A 117 -16.93 13.21 1.04
CA LEU A 117 -17.99 13.28 2.06
C LEU A 117 -17.82 14.54 2.91
N LEU A 118 -16.58 14.83 3.34
CA LEU A 118 -16.27 16.04 4.09
C LEU A 118 -16.54 17.30 3.28
N SER A 119 -16.17 17.33 2.00
CA SER A 119 -16.30 18.50 1.14
C SER A 119 -17.75 18.92 0.86
N ARG A 120 -18.73 18.04 1.12
CA ARG A 120 -20.17 18.31 0.95
C ARG A 120 -20.84 18.93 2.17
N ILE A 121 -20.13 19.09 3.29
CA ILE A 121 -20.66 19.72 4.50
C ILE A 121 -20.74 21.24 4.28
N GLU A 122 -21.91 21.83 4.56
CA GLU A 122 -22.14 23.27 4.44
C GLU A 122 -21.20 24.09 5.32
N ASN A 123 -20.74 25.23 4.79
CA ASN A 123 -19.86 26.24 5.40
C ASN A 123 -18.43 25.78 5.77
N TYR A 124 -18.19 24.50 6.08
CA TYR A 124 -16.91 24.01 6.58
C TYR A 124 -16.29 22.88 5.75
N GLY A 125 -16.99 22.34 4.75
CA GLY A 125 -16.56 21.12 4.07
C GLY A 125 -15.19 21.21 3.40
N LEU A 126 -14.88 22.33 2.75
CA LEU A 126 -13.56 22.56 2.15
C LEU A 126 -12.42 22.59 3.19
N TYR A 127 -12.65 23.21 4.35
CA TYR A 127 -11.66 23.27 5.42
C TYR A 127 -11.46 21.90 6.07
N LEU A 128 -12.53 21.15 6.32
CA LEU A 128 -12.45 19.80 6.87
C LEU A 128 -11.72 18.84 5.93
N ALA A 129 -12.01 18.89 4.64
CA ALA A 129 -11.33 18.15 3.59
C ALA A 129 -9.82 18.47 3.55
N ALA A 130 -9.47 19.76 3.60
CA ALA A 130 -8.07 20.20 3.60
C ALA A 130 -7.33 19.74 4.87
N ILE A 131 -7.93 19.89 6.05
CA ILE A 131 -7.34 19.44 7.32
C ILE A 131 -7.10 17.93 7.30
N ALA A 132 -8.11 17.14 6.89
CA ALA A 132 -7.97 15.70 6.75
C ALA A 132 -6.83 15.32 5.81
N THR A 133 -6.72 16.02 4.67
CA THR A 133 -5.64 15.83 3.70
C THR A 133 -4.26 16.11 4.32
N TYR A 134 -4.10 17.23 5.03
CA TYR A 134 -2.83 17.57 5.69
C TYR A 134 -2.45 16.61 6.80
N ILE A 135 -3.41 16.15 7.60
CA ILE A 135 -3.18 15.11 8.62
C ILE A 135 -2.69 13.83 7.95
N GLY A 136 -3.37 13.39 6.88
CA GLY A 136 -2.96 12.24 6.09
C GLY A 136 -1.54 12.38 5.57
N LEU A 137 -1.21 13.54 5.00
CA LEU A 137 0.11 13.83 4.45
C LEU A 137 1.19 13.82 5.55
N GLY A 138 0.91 14.41 6.71
CA GLY A 138 1.79 14.37 7.88
C GLY A 138 2.06 12.95 8.36
N LEU A 139 1.02 12.10 8.43
CA LEU A 139 1.19 10.68 8.77
C LEU A 139 2.07 9.98 7.73
N VAL A 140 1.79 10.15 6.43
CA VAL A 140 2.58 9.54 5.35
C VAL A 140 4.07 9.90 5.47
N ILE A 141 4.40 11.16 5.77
CA ILE A 141 5.79 11.59 5.99
C ILE A 141 6.44 10.82 7.15
N VAL A 142 5.74 10.64 8.27
CA VAL A 142 6.26 9.86 9.42
C VAL A 142 6.55 8.41 9.02
N PHE A 143 5.63 7.77 8.30
CA PHE A 143 5.85 6.40 7.82
C PHE A 143 7.01 6.30 6.81
N ILE A 144 7.14 7.29 5.91
CA ILE A 144 8.28 7.35 4.97
C ILE A 144 9.61 7.49 5.73
N TYR A 145 9.66 8.32 6.77
CA TYR A 145 10.85 8.48 7.60
C TYR A 145 11.25 7.16 8.28
N ASP A 146 10.28 6.44 8.84
CA ASP A 146 10.51 5.13 9.47
C ASP A 146 11.04 4.10 8.46
N ILE A 147 10.47 4.05 7.24
CA ILE A 147 10.96 3.19 6.16
C ILE A 147 12.39 3.58 5.77
N GLY A 148 12.65 4.87 5.58
CA GLY A 148 13.95 5.41 5.19
C GLY A 148 15.05 5.07 6.20
N ARG A 149 14.76 5.21 7.50
CA ARG A 149 15.67 4.82 8.58
C ARG A 149 16.02 3.33 8.53
N ILE A 150 15.03 2.46 8.31
CA ILE A 150 15.23 1.02 8.19
C ILE A 150 16.10 0.69 6.96
N LEU A 151 15.80 1.31 5.81
CA LEU A 151 16.55 1.11 4.57
C LEU A 151 18.01 1.55 4.72
N TYR A 152 18.26 2.69 5.37
CA TYR A 152 19.62 3.17 5.63
C TYR A 152 20.46 2.13 6.39
N THR A 153 19.93 1.60 7.50
CA THR A 153 20.62 0.57 8.29
C THR A 153 20.87 -0.71 7.48
N LEU A 154 19.96 -1.09 6.58
CA LEU A 154 20.15 -2.26 5.72
C LEU A 154 21.27 -2.05 4.70
N ILE A 155 21.35 -0.85 4.12
CA ILE A 155 22.38 -0.49 3.14
C ILE A 155 23.75 -0.42 3.81
N GLU A 156 23.85 0.21 4.99
CA GLU A 156 25.07 0.32 5.78
C GLU A 156 25.66 -1.05 6.11
N ASN A 157 24.86 -1.94 6.70
CA ASN A 157 25.29 -3.31 7.02
C ASN A 157 25.77 -4.10 5.78
N LYS A 158 25.16 -3.85 4.61
CA LYS A 158 25.55 -4.51 3.36
C LYS A 158 26.87 -3.94 2.84
N ALA A 159 27.07 -2.63 2.94
CA ALA A 159 28.30 -1.96 2.54
C ALA A 159 29.49 -2.47 3.38
N ASP A 160 29.33 -2.59 4.69
CA ASP A 160 30.35 -3.12 5.59
C ASP A 160 30.72 -4.58 5.26
N SER A 161 29.72 -5.42 5.01
CA SER A 161 29.95 -6.82 4.62
C SER A 161 30.71 -6.95 3.30
N ILE A 162 30.46 -6.04 2.35
CA ILE A 162 31.17 -6.02 1.06
C ILE A 162 32.61 -5.54 1.26
N ALA A 163 32.82 -4.50 2.07
CA ALA A 163 34.14 -3.96 2.38
C ALA A 163 35.04 -5.00 3.08
N GLU A 164 34.50 -5.74 4.05
CA GLU A 164 35.22 -6.84 4.72
C GLU A 164 35.63 -7.93 3.73
N GLN A 165 34.75 -8.33 2.82
CA GLN A 165 35.06 -9.34 1.80
C GLN A 165 36.17 -8.89 0.86
N MET A 166 36.17 -7.62 0.44
CA MET A 166 37.25 -7.06 -0.39
C MET A 166 38.58 -7.05 0.36
N THR A 167 38.58 -6.63 1.63
CA THR A 167 39.78 -6.57 2.46
C THR A 167 40.37 -7.97 2.69
N LYS A 168 39.50 -8.96 2.92
CA LYS A 168 39.90 -10.36 3.12
C LYS A 168 40.46 -10.99 1.84
N LYS A 169 39.91 -10.65 0.67
CA LYS A 169 40.41 -11.11 -0.63
C LYS A 169 41.76 -10.47 -0.98
N SER A 170 41.94 -9.19 -0.69
CA SER A 170 43.21 -8.48 -0.91
C SER A 170 44.34 -9.08 -0.07
N ARG A 171 44.11 -9.31 1.24
CA ARG A 171 45.08 -9.95 2.13
C ARG A 171 45.43 -11.40 1.77
N LYS A 172 44.53 -12.10 1.07
CA LYS A 172 44.80 -13.48 0.61
C LYS A 172 45.74 -13.48 -0.60
N ASN A 173 45.52 -12.59 -1.55
CA ASN A 173 46.37 -12.46 -2.74
C ASN A 173 47.80 -11.99 -2.40
N GLU A 174 47.97 -11.19 -1.33
CA GLU A 174 49.27 -10.70 -0.87
C GLU A 174 50.10 -11.76 -0.10
N LYS A 175 49.50 -12.89 0.28
CA LYS A 175 50.18 -14.01 0.96
C LYS A 175 50.52 -15.18 0.03
N GLU A 176 49.99 -15.19 -1.19
CA GLU A 176 50.21 -16.23 -2.20
C GLU A 176 51.14 -15.77 -3.34
N GLY A 177 51.60 -14.51 -3.32
CA GLY A 177 52.65 -13.97 -4.21
C GLY A 177 53.91 -13.65 -3.42
#